data_AF-A0A4R1KD96-F1
#
_entry.id   AF-A0A4R1KD96-F1
#
_cell.length_a   1.000
_cell.length_b   1.000
_cell.length_c   1.000
_cell.angle_alpha   90.00
_cell.angle_beta   90.00
_cell.angle_gamma   90.00
#
_symmetry.space_group_name_H-M   'P 1'
#
loop_
_entity.id
_entity.type
_entity.pdbx_description
1 polymer ?
#
loop_
_entity_poly.entity_id
_entity_poly.type
_entity_poly.pdbx_seq_one_letter_code
_entity_poly.pdbx_strand_id
1 'polypeptide(L)'
;MKKHIICLMLIFICFHLTAQAAEKQKITLQLKWTHAFQFAGYYAAKEKGFYDQAGLDVTIKEAQPESDVISEVLSGRAQFGTGTNSLLLARQADQPVTVLAVIFQHSPLVILALTDEKKVKTIHDLVGKRIMFEKQSEELIAYLQRERISPKDIRFIPHSFDIRDLTEGRVDAISAYVTNETFYLEKENIPYQVLDPRASGIDFYGDNLFTSEYMIKNNPEAVAAFRSASLKGWHYAMTHKDEVADIIFSRYSSKHPKDFYLHEALAMDDMLKPELVEIGYMNIGRWQHIVEIYQSLGMLKPDFSLDGFLYDEKPKEKTVWFRTVGFPAAAVLVLTISIYLIFIFRRMKWRIAREQEIIAKLNETEQLNKSLLENSTAAIYMLKGSKIIHGNSAIAEITGYQKDELLEMEEFEFIHPDFREIAKERTRKREHGEYVPDRYEMKIRKKNGETR
;
A
#
# COMPACT_ATOMS: atom_id res chain seq x y z
N MET A 1 51.10 -1.42 -4.78
CA MET A 1 50.74 -2.67 -4.08
C MET A 1 50.29 -2.45 -2.62
N LYS A 2 51.02 -1.72 -1.76
CA LYS A 2 50.62 -1.51 -0.34
C LYS A 2 49.26 -0.81 -0.11
N LYS A 3 48.83 0.11 -0.99
CA LYS A 3 47.52 0.81 -0.86
C LYS A 3 46.30 -0.07 -1.18
N HIS A 4 46.43 -1.11 -2.00
CA HIS A 4 45.32 -2.02 -2.31
C HIS A 4 45.10 -3.09 -1.24
N ILE A 5 46.16 -3.48 -0.52
CA ILE A 5 46.10 -4.43 0.59
C ILE A 5 45.38 -3.82 1.81
N ILE A 6 45.57 -2.52 2.06
CA ILE A 6 44.89 -1.80 3.15
C ILE A 6 43.38 -1.65 2.87
N CYS A 7 43.00 -1.42 1.60
CA CYS A 7 41.59 -1.34 1.21
C CYS A 7 40.88 -2.70 1.31
N LEU A 8 41.56 -3.80 0.94
CA LEU A 8 41.07 -5.17 1.11
C LEU A 8 40.96 -5.60 2.58
N MET A 9 41.90 -5.20 3.46
CA MET A 9 41.79 -5.44 4.90
C MET A 9 40.65 -4.63 5.56
N LEU A 10 40.39 -3.39 5.13
CA LEU A 10 39.28 -2.59 5.64
C LEU A 10 37.89 -3.16 5.23
N ILE A 11 37.79 -3.73 4.03
CA ILE A 11 36.57 -4.44 3.57
C ILE A 11 36.39 -5.76 4.35
N PHE A 12 37.47 -6.48 4.66
CA PHE A 12 37.40 -7.71 5.46
C PHE A 12 37.04 -7.46 6.93
N ILE A 13 37.53 -6.36 7.52
CA ILE A 13 37.20 -5.95 8.90
C ILE A 13 35.76 -5.43 8.99
N CYS A 14 35.23 -4.77 7.95
CA CYS A 14 33.80 -4.41 7.90
C CYS A 14 32.88 -5.63 7.73
N PHE A 15 33.34 -6.71 7.10
CA PHE A 15 32.58 -7.95 6.96
C PHE A 15 32.57 -8.82 8.24
N HIS A 16 33.57 -8.68 9.11
CA HIS A 16 33.63 -9.40 10.38
C HIS A 16 32.88 -8.71 11.54
N LEU A 17 32.53 -7.43 11.42
CA LEU A 17 31.76 -6.73 12.46
C LEU A 17 30.25 -6.94 12.38
N THR A 18 29.72 -7.55 11.31
CA THR A 18 28.28 -7.80 11.13
C THR A 18 27.84 -9.22 11.44
N ALA A 19 28.73 -10.08 11.97
CA ALA A 19 28.42 -11.47 12.31
C ALA A 19 28.31 -11.70 13.83
N GLN A 20 27.99 -10.66 14.61
CA GLN A 20 27.44 -10.91 15.93
C GLN A 20 26.00 -11.37 15.71
N ALA A 21 25.77 -12.68 15.79
CA ALA A 21 24.43 -13.25 15.71
C ALA A 21 23.52 -12.43 16.65
N ALA A 22 22.58 -11.70 16.07
CA ALA A 22 21.64 -10.90 16.84
C ALA A 22 20.97 -11.84 17.86
N GLU A 23 21.05 -11.50 19.13
CA GLU A 23 20.46 -12.32 20.19
C GLU A 23 18.96 -12.44 19.90
N LYS A 24 18.49 -13.68 19.72
CA LYS A 24 17.09 -13.94 19.38
C LYS A 24 16.19 -13.38 20.48
N GLN A 25 15.11 -12.72 20.09
CA GLN A 25 14.17 -12.21 21.06
C GLN A 25 13.42 -13.39 21.71
N LYS A 26 13.51 -13.49 23.03
CA LYS A 26 12.78 -14.50 23.80
C LYS A 26 11.29 -14.15 23.82
N ILE A 27 10.48 -15.11 23.40
CA ILE A 27 9.03 -14.99 23.33
C ILE A 27 8.41 -16.20 24.04
N THR A 28 7.44 -15.95 24.89
CA THR A 28 6.60 -17.01 25.47
C THR A 28 5.19 -16.93 24.91
N LEU A 29 4.72 -18.06 24.37
CA LEU A 29 3.32 -18.31 24.02
C LEU A 29 2.68 -19.13 25.16
N GLN A 30 1.66 -18.56 25.80
CA GLN A 30 0.83 -19.26 26.78
C GLN A 30 -0.39 -19.87 26.08
N LEU A 31 -0.44 -21.20 26.01
CA LEU A 31 -1.62 -21.90 25.51
C LEU A 31 -2.76 -21.79 26.53
N LYS A 32 -4.00 -21.88 26.07
CA LYS A 32 -5.19 -21.96 26.92
C LYS A 32 -5.50 -23.34 27.49
N TRP A 33 -4.83 -24.37 26.99
CA TRP A 33 -5.06 -25.75 27.41
C TRP A 33 -3.76 -26.53 27.48
N THR A 34 -3.86 -27.80 27.86
CA THR A 34 -2.75 -28.76 27.81
C THR A 34 -2.31 -29.02 26.37
N HIS A 35 -1.09 -29.51 26.18
CA HIS A 35 -0.60 -29.85 24.83
C HIS A 35 -1.56 -30.77 24.05
N ALA A 36 -1.99 -30.32 22.86
CA ALA A 36 -2.93 -30.98 21.97
C ALA A 36 -2.69 -30.56 20.50
N PHE A 37 -3.27 -31.28 19.53
CA PHE A 37 -3.19 -30.94 18.10
C PHE A 37 -3.90 -29.61 17.78
N GLN A 38 -4.84 -29.17 18.61
CA GLN A 38 -5.39 -27.81 18.61
C GLN A 38 -4.34 -26.68 18.59
N PHE A 39 -3.09 -26.95 18.97
CA PHE A 39 -1.99 -25.97 18.95
C PHE A 39 -0.90 -26.31 17.92
N ALA A 40 -1.18 -27.23 16.99
CA ALA A 40 -0.24 -27.82 16.05
C ALA A 40 0.56 -26.79 15.24
N GLY A 41 -0.05 -25.69 14.82
CA GLY A 41 0.66 -24.66 14.06
C GLY A 41 1.81 -24.01 14.83
N TYR A 42 1.68 -23.86 16.15
CA TYR A 42 2.74 -23.27 16.97
C TYR A 42 3.91 -24.24 17.16
N TYR A 43 3.63 -25.53 17.33
CA TYR A 43 4.68 -26.55 17.39
C TYR A 43 5.38 -26.69 16.04
N ALA A 44 4.63 -26.73 14.94
CA ALA A 44 5.20 -26.78 13.59
C ALA A 44 6.09 -25.54 13.33
N ALA A 45 5.65 -24.34 13.71
CA ALA A 45 6.47 -23.13 13.58
C ALA A 45 7.79 -23.21 14.36
N LYS A 46 7.77 -23.82 15.55
CA LYS A 46 8.97 -24.05 16.37
C LYS A 46 9.88 -25.12 15.76
N GLU A 47 9.35 -26.31 15.53
CA GLU A 47 10.14 -27.48 15.10
C GLU A 47 10.64 -27.36 13.66
N LYS A 48 9.98 -26.58 12.81
CA LYS A 48 10.42 -26.27 11.44
C LYS A 48 11.32 -25.03 11.36
N GLY A 49 11.63 -24.40 12.49
CA GLY A 49 12.52 -23.25 12.57
C GLY A 49 11.94 -21.97 11.97
N PHE A 50 10.62 -21.85 11.81
CA PHE A 50 10.00 -20.61 11.31
C PHE A 50 10.16 -19.46 12.30
N TYR A 51 10.12 -19.74 13.61
CA TYR A 51 10.47 -18.73 14.62
C TYR A 51 11.94 -18.36 14.60
N ASP A 52 12.84 -19.34 14.42
CA ASP A 52 14.28 -19.09 14.34
C ASP A 52 14.63 -18.20 13.15
N GLN A 53 14.04 -18.46 11.99
CA GLN A 53 14.18 -17.63 10.79
C GLN A 53 13.63 -16.21 10.99
N ALA A 54 12.65 -16.04 11.87
CA ALA A 54 12.09 -14.76 12.26
C ALA A 54 12.89 -14.06 13.39
N GLY A 55 14.00 -14.65 13.86
CA GLY A 55 14.82 -14.10 14.94
C GLY A 55 14.19 -14.25 16.34
N LEU A 56 13.24 -15.17 16.51
CA LEU A 56 12.50 -15.39 17.75
C LEU A 56 12.90 -16.72 18.40
N ASP A 57 13.19 -16.68 19.70
CA ASP A 57 13.33 -17.88 20.53
C ASP A 57 12.02 -18.10 21.29
N VAL A 58 11.17 -18.99 20.74
CA VAL A 58 9.81 -19.19 21.25
C VAL A 58 9.75 -20.37 22.23
N THR A 59 9.27 -20.09 23.44
CA THR A 59 8.83 -21.08 24.42
C THR A 59 7.32 -21.21 24.36
N ILE A 60 6.82 -22.45 24.27
CA ILE A 60 5.38 -22.75 24.28
C ILE A 60 5.08 -23.37 25.63
N LYS A 61 4.18 -22.74 26.38
CA LYS A 61 3.80 -23.14 27.73
C LYS A 61 2.33 -23.56 27.73
N GLU A 62 2.06 -24.79 28.16
CA GLU A 62 0.69 -25.24 28.36
C GLU A 62 0.01 -24.55 29.54
N ALA A 63 -1.32 -24.55 29.55
CA ALA A 63 -2.13 -24.15 30.69
C ALA A 63 -2.69 -25.35 31.43
N GLN A 64 -3.00 -25.11 32.69
CA GLN A 64 -3.84 -25.98 33.52
C GLN A 64 -5.27 -25.43 33.55
N PRO A 65 -6.29 -26.22 33.88
CA PRO A 65 -7.70 -25.80 33.83
C PRO A 65 -8.03 -24.52 34.61
N GLU A 66 -7.26 -24.21 35.66
CA GLU A 66 -7.46 -23.02 36.50
C GLU A 66 -6.54 -21.83 36.10
N SER A 67 -5.85 -21.93 34.96
CA SER A 67 -4.88 -20.91 34.53
C SER A 67 -5.57 -19.70 33.91
N ASP A 68 -5.17 -18.51 34.34
CA ASP A 68 -5.60 -17.25 33.72
C ASP A 68 -4.59 -16.80 32.65
N VAL A 69 -4.83 -17.23 31.42
CA VAL A 69 -3.98 -16.94 30.25
C VAL A 69 -3.91 -15.43 29.96
N ILE A 70 -5.03 -14.72 30.14
CA ILE A 70 -5.11 -13.28 29.90
C ILE A 70 -4.19 -12.55 30.88
N SER A 71 -4.24 -12.92 32.16
CA SER A 71 -3.35 -12.38 33.19
C SER A 71 -1.86 -12.67 32.91
N GLU A 72 -1.52 -13.88 32.45
CA GLU A 72 -0.14 -14.22 32.05
C GLU A 72 0.38 -13.29 30.93
N VAL A 73 -0.46 -12.98 29.94
CA VAL A 73 -0.10 -12.08 28.82
C VAL A 73 -0.03 -10.62 29.27
N LEU A 74 -1.03 -10.13 30.01
CA LEU A 74 -1.08 -8.73 30.45
C LEU A 74 0.00 -8.38 31.47
N SER A 75 0.43 -9.35 32.30
CA SER A 75 1.56 -9.17 33.22
C SER A 75 2.93 -9.22 32.53
N GLY A 76 2.98 -9.59 31.24
CA GLY A 76 4.22 -9.73 30.48
C GLY A 76 5.01 -11.02 30.76
N ARG A 77 4.49 -11.94 31.58
CA ARG A 77 5.07 -13.28 31.76
C ARG A 77 5.02 -14.10 30.47
N ALA A 78 3.97 -13.89 29.68
CA ALA A 78 3.89 -14.32 28.29
C ALA A 78 3.72 -13.12 27.36
N GLN A 79 4.25 -13.20 26.13
CA GLN A 79 4.06 -12.15 25.13
C GLN A 79 2.82 -12.41 24.28
N PHE A 80 2.45 -13.68 24.10
CA PHE A 80 1.29 -14.09 23.32
C PHE A 80 0.50 -15.14 24.07
N GLY A 81 -0.80 -15.22 23.78
CA GLY A 81 -1.68 -16.25 24.32
C GLY A 81 -2.62 -16.80 23.28
N THR A 82 -3.14 -18.01 23.52
CA THR A 82 -4.33 -18.50 22.82
C THR A 82 -5.56 -18.31 23.71
N GLY A 83 -6.71 -18.01 23.12
CA GLY A 83 -7.93 -17.69 23.86
C GLY A 83 -9.20 -18.03 23.09
N THR A 84 -10.34 -17.64 23.65
CA THR A 84 -11.68 -17.80 23.05
C THR A 84 -12.30 -16.43 22.79
N ASN A 85 -13.59 -16.36 22.50
CA ASN A 85 -14.30 -15.06 22.40
C ASN A 85 -14.52 -14.39 23.76
N SER A 86 -14.17 -15.04 24.87
CA SER A 86 -14.09 -14.41 26.19
C SER A 86 -13.17 -13.17 26.21
N LEU A 87 -12.26 -13.05 25.23
CA LEU A 87 -11.45 -11.85 25.02
C LEU A 87 -12.29 -10.57 24.83
N LEU A 88 -13.50 -10.66 24.28
CA LEU A 88 -14.42 -9.52 24.19
C LEU A 88 -14.89 -9.07 25.59
N LEU A 89 -15.20 -10.02 26.47
CA LEU A 89 -15.62 -9.75 27.84
C LEU A 89 -14.45 -9.20 28.67
N ALA A 90 -13.25 -9.73 28.46
CA ALA A 90 -12.02 -9.18 29.01
C ALA A 90 -11.81 -7.72 28.59
N ARG A 91 -11.96 -7.43 27.30
CA ARG A 91 -11.84 -6.06 26.76
C ARG A 91 -12.87 -5.12 27.37
N GLN A 92 -14.10 -5.58 27.58
CA GLN A 92 -15.13 -4.81 28.28
C GLN A 92 -14.78 -4.55 29.75
N ALA A 93 -14.04 -5.46 30.39
CA ALA A 93 -13.51 -5.32 31.75
C ALA A 93 -12.20 -4.51 31.78
N ASP A 94 -11.98 -3.64 30.79
CA ASP A 94 -10.81 -2.77 30.65
C ASP A 94 -9.46 -3.51 30.58
N GLN A 95 -9.47 -4.78 30.18
CA GLN A 95 -8.25 -5.55 29.94
C GLN A 95 -7.76 -5.33 28.50
N PRO A 96 -6.57 -4.73 28.28
CA PRO A 96 -6.14 -4.26 26.97
C PRO A 96 -5.53 -5.37 26.12
N VAL A 97 -6.36 -6.30 25.67
CA VAL A 97 -6.00 -7.41 24.76
C VAL A 97 -6.34 -7.07 23.31
N THR A 98 -5.54 -7.61 22.39
CA THR A 98 -5.72 -7.49 20.93
C THR A 98 -5.62 -8.87 20.28
N VAL A 99 -6.63 -9.25 19.51
CA VAL A 99 -6.66 -10.48 18.70
C VAL A 99 -5.82 -10.30 17.46
N LEU A 100 -4.87 -11.20 17.25
CA LEU A 100 -3.92 -11.21 16.13
C LEU A 100 -4.37 -12.08 14.97
N ALA A 101 -5.02 -13.21 15.27
CA ALA A 101 -5.46 -14.18 14.29
C ALA A 101 -6.56 -15.06 14.86
N VAL A 102 -7.52 -15.44 14.03
CA VAL A 102 -8.51 -16.49 14.31
C VAL A 102 -8.00 -17.79 13.70
N ILE A 103 -7.76 -18.81 14.51
CA ILE A 103 -7.37 -20.12 13.98
C ILE A 103 -8.61 -20.91 13.60
N PHE A 104 -9.61 -21.03 14.48
CA PHE A 104 -10.79 -21.84 14.18
C PHE A 104 -11.91 -20.91 13.71
N GLN A 105 -12.33 -21.08 12.46
CA GLN A 105 -13.49 -20.38 11.92
C GLN A 105 -14.77 -20.82 12.64
N HIS A 106 -14.88 -22.05 13.14
CA HIS A 106 -16.01 -22.46 13.99
C HIS A 106 -15.50 -22.93 15.34
N SER A 107 -16.14 -22.49 16.42
CA SER A 107 -15.84 -22.99 17.75
C SER A 107 -16.14 -24.49 17.82
N PRO A 108 -15.22 -25.29 18.40
CA PRO A 108 -15.41 -26.73 18.57
C PRO A 108 -16.17 -27.05 19.88
N LEU A 109 -16.53 -26.03 20.66
CA LEU A 109 -17.12 -26.17 21.98
C LEU A 109 -18.61 -26.56 21.87
N VAL A 110 -18.95 -27.69 22.46
CA VAL A 110 -20.28 -28.30 22.37
C VAL A 110 -20.73 -28.83 23.73
N ILE A 111 -22.01 -29.23 23.82
CA ILE A 111 -22.48 -30.08 24.92
C ILE A 111 -22.67 -31.50 24.39
N LEU A 112 -22.00 -32.47 25.00
CA LEU A 112 -22.13 -33.90 24.68
C LEU A 112 -23.06 -34.59 25.68
N ALA A 113 -23.91 -35.47 25.16
CA ALA A 113 -24.73 -36.38 25.95
C ALA A 113 -24.79 -37.76 25.27
N LEU A 114 -25.09 -38.80 26.03
CA LEU A 114 -25.32 -40.15 25.47
C LEU A 114 -26.74 -40.26 24.91
N THR A 115 -26.93 -41.05 23.86
CA THR A 115 -28.23 -41.22 23.16
C THR A 115 -29.09 -42.36 23.69
N ASP A 116 -28.70 -43.01 24.79
CA ASP A 116 -29.45 -44.09 25.41
C ASP A 116 -30.81 -43.64 25.99
N GLU A 117 -31.78 -44.58 26.11
CA GLU A 117 -33.23 -44.34 26.25
C GLU A 117 -33.70 -43.43 27.41
N LYS A 118 -32.81 -42.95 28.28
CA LYS A 118 -33.13 -42.10 29.44
C LYS A 118 -32.45 -40.71 29.44
N LYS A 119 -31.81 -40.26 28.35
CA LYS A 119 -30.97 -39.05 28.38
C LYS A 119 -31.28 -37.99 27.30
N VAL A 120 -30.66 -36.84 27.53
CA VAL A 120 -30.84 -35.52 26.88
C VAL A 120 -30.85 -35.68 25.37
N LYS A 121 -31.91 -35.24 24.67
CA LYS A 121 -32.03 -35.29 23.21
C LYS A 121 -31.86 -33.93 22.56
N THR A 122 -32.37 -32.91 23.23
CA THR A 122 -32.32 -31.52 22.81
C THR A 122 -31.69 -30.67 23.91
N ILE A 123 -31.27 -29.46 23.57
CA ILE A 123 -30.76 -28.48 24.53
C ILE A 123 -31.74 -28.21 25.69
N HIS A 124 -33.05 -28.29 25.44
CA HIS A 124 -34.10 -28.06 26.44
C HIS A 124 -34.20 -29.19 27.48
N ASP A 125 -33.73 -30.40 27.14
CA ASP A 125 -33.74 -31.54 28.07
C ASP A 125 -32.67 -31.42 29.18
N LEU A 126 -31.83 -30.39 29.11
CA LEU A 126 -30.83 -30.08 30.12
C LEU A 126 -31.43 -29.50 31.41
N VAL A 127 -32.67 -29.01 31.36
CA VAL A 127 -33.36 -28.46 32.54
C VAL A 127 -33.48 -29.55 33.61
N GLY A 128 -32.99 -29.23 34.82
CA GLY A 128 -32.94 -30.13 35.97
C GLY A 128 -31.82 -31.17 35.93
N LYS A 129 -31.03 -31.24 34.86
CA LYS A 129 -29.95 -32.21 34.68
C LYS A 129 -28.64 -31.74 35.31
N ARG A 130 -27.77 -32.72 35.57
CA ARG A 130 -26.39 -32.54 36.01
C ARG A 130 -25.50 -32.38 34.79
N ILE A 131 -24.93 -31.20 34.62
CA ILE A 131 -24.01 -30.94 33.52
C ILE A 131 -22.63 -30.71 34.10
N MET A 132 -21.68 -31.54 33.69
CA MET A 132 -20.27 -31.25 33.95
C MET A 132 -19.83 -30.12 33.03
N PHE A 133 -19.40 -29.00 33.59
CA PHE A 133 -19.27 -27.75 32.84
C PHE A 133 -17.94 -27.07 33.12
N GLU A 134 -17.21 -26.80 32.05
CA GLU A 134 -15.92 -26.12 32.08
C GLU A 134 -16.12 -24.62 32.42
N LYS A 135 -15.17 -24.06 33.16
CA LYS A 135 -15.10 -22.61 33.34
C LYS A 135 -14.81 -21.94 31.98
N GLN A 136 -15.08 -20.64 31.87
CA GLN A 136 -14.73 -19.87 30.66
C GLN A 136 -15.37 -20.41 29.35
N SER A 137 -16.56 -21.02 29.49
CA SER A 137 -17.40 -21.52 28.39
C SER A 137 -18.57 -20.57 28.11
N GLU A 138 -18.30 -19.27 27.99
CA GLU A 138 -19.33 -18.24 27.83
C GLU A 138 -20.19 -18.42 26.57
N GLU A 139 -19.64 -19.06 25.54
CA GLU A 139 -20.39 -19.46 24.34
C GLU A 139 -21.51 -20.46 24.65
N LEU A 140 -21.26 -21.46 25.50
CA LEU A 140 -22.30 -22.41 25.91
C LEU A 140 -23.35 -21.74 26.81
N ILE A 141 -22.95 -20.76 27.61
CA ILE A 141 -23.90 -19.92 28.36
C ILE A 141 -24.76 -19.09 27.40
N ALA A 142 -24.14 -18.51 26.36
CA ALA A 142 -24.86 -17.77 25.32
C ALA A 142 -25.85 -18.68 24.55
N TYR A 143 -25.46 -19.92 24.26
CA TYR A 143 -26.34 -20.93 23.68
C TYR A 143 -27.57 -21.21 24.56
N LEU A 144 -27.35 -21.50 25.85
CA LEU A 144 -28.46 -21.70 26.80
C LEU A 144 -29.40 -20.49 26.87
N GLN A 145 -28.85 -19.27 26.92
CA GLN A 145 -29.66 -18.04 26.96
C GLN A 145 -30.41 -17.78 25.65
N ARG A 146 -29.81 -18.06 24.49
CA ARG A 146 -30.46 -17.96 23.17
C ARG A 146 -31.68 -18.87 23.10
N GLU A 147 -31.57 -20.07 23.68
CA GLU A 147 -32.63 -21.06 23.83
C GLU A 147 -33.55 -20.80 25.03
N ARG A 148 -33.40 -19.66 25.72
CA ARG A 148 -34.21 -19.23 26.87
C ARG A 148 -34.15 -20.18 28.07
N ILE A 149 -33.05 -20.91 28.23
CA ILE A 149 -32.79 -21.78 29.36
C ILE A 149 -32.02 -21.00 30.42
N SER A 150 -32.56 -20.91 31.64
CA SER A 150 -31.86 -20.25 32.73
C SER A 150 -30.71 -21.12 33.24
N PRO A 151 -29.50 -20.58 33.46
CA PRO A 151 -28.44 -21.29 34.15
C PRO A 151 -28.84 -21.81 35.54
N LYS A 152 -29.84 -21.19 36.18
CA LYS A 152 -30.35 -21.61 37.50
C LYS A 152 -31.18 -22.90 37.45
N ASP A 153 -31.72 -23.22 36.28
CA ASP A 153 -32.54 -24.42 36.07
C ASP A 153 -31.66 -25.65 35.79
N ILE A 154 -30.34 -25.47 35.69
CA ILE A 154 -29.35 -26.51 35.44
C ILE A 154 -28.49 -26.72 36.69
N ARG A 155 -28.12 -27.98 36.96
CA ARG A 155 -27.17 -28.31 38.02
C ARG A 155 -25.76 -28.41 37.43
N PHE A 156 -25.03 -27.30 37.42
CA PHE A 156 -23.64 -27.29 36.99
C PHE A 156 -22.73 -27.99 38.01
N ILE A 157 -21.93 -28.92 37.50
CA ILE A 157 -20.90 -29.65 38.24
C ILE A 157 -19.55 -29.22 37.67
N PRO A 158 -18.54 -28.90 38.52
CA PRO A 158 -17.21 -28.55 38.04
C PRO A 158 -16.63 -29.64 37.12
N HIS A 159 -15.96 -29.23 36.06
CA HIS A 159 -15.41 -30.15 35.08
C HIS A 159 -14.23 -30.97 35.65
N SER A 160 -14.35 -32.30 35.61
CA SER A 160 -13.29 -33.23 36.05
C SER A 160 -12.28 -33.54 34.94
N PHE A 161 -12.66 -33.26 33.68
CA PHE A 161 -11.91 -33.62 32.46
C PHE A 161 -11.76 -35.14 32.26
N ASP A 162 -12.67 -35.91 32.86
CA ASP A 162 -12.77 -37.35 32.68
C ASP A 162 -14.09 -37.74 32.01
N ILE A 163 -14.00 -38.20 30.76
CA ILE A 163 -15.16 -38.63 29.97
C ILE A 163 -15.96 -39.76 30.65
N ARG A 164 -15.33 -40.51 31.57
CA ARG A 164 -16.00 -41.56 32.34
C ARG A 164 -17.12 -41.06 33.22
N ASP A 165 -17.09 -39.79 33.63
CA ASP A 165 -18.19 -39.19 34.39
C ASP A 165 -19.50 -39.24 33.59
N LEU A 166 -19.41 -39.07 32.26
CA LEU A 166 -20.55 -39.20 31.35
C LEU A 166 -20.94 -40.67 31.13
N THR A 167 -19.97 -41.52 30.78
CA THR A 167 -20.23 -42.93 30.43
C THR A 167 -20.70 -43.78 31.61
N GLU A 168 -20.27 -43.46 32.83
CA GLU A 168 -20.71 -44.11 34.07
C GLU A 168 -21.97 -43.45 34.67
N GLY A 169 -22.51 -42.40 34.04
CA GLY A 169 -23.75 -41.74 34.46
C GLY A 169 -23.65 -40.89 35.72
N ARG A 170 -22.43 -40.48 36.12
CA ARG A 170 -22.23 -39.49 37.20
C ARG A 170 -22.77 -38.12 36.83
N VAL A 171 -22.78 -37.80 35.54
CA VAL A 171 -23.44 -36.62 34.96
C VAL A 171 -24.31 -37.03 33.78
N ASP A 172 -25.20 -36.13 33.37
CA ASP A 172 -26.17 -36.38 32.31
C ASP A 172 -25.70 -35.81 30.95
N ALA A 173 -24.87 -34.76 30.98
CA ALA A 173 -24.20 -34.16 29.84
C ALA A 173 -22.88 -33.48 30.28
N ILE A 174 -22.00 -33.17 29.33
CA ILE A 174 -20.72 -32.48 29.57
C ILE A 174 -20.50 -31.37 28.55
N SER A 175 -19.88 -30.26 28.95
CA SER A 175 -19.19 -29.38 28.00
C SER A 175 -17.97 -30.10 27.44
N ALA A 176 -17.70 -30.02 26.15
CA ALA A 176 -16.61 -30.74 25.52
C ALA A 176 -16.13 -30.04 24.25
N TYR A 177 -14.96 -30.43 23.77
CA TYR A 177 -14.51 -30.09 22.42
C TYR A 177 -14.87 -31.28 21.53
N VAL A 178 -15.59 -31.02 20.45
CA VAL A 178 -16.00 -32.07 19.50
C VAL A 178 -14.79 -32.78 18.87
N THR A 179 -13.62 -32.17 18.92
CA THR A 179 -12.33 -32.70 18.43
C THR A 179 -11.63 -33.63 19.44
N ASN A 180 -12.08 -33.70 20.70
CA ASN A 180 -11.36 -34.38 21.78
C ASN A 180 -12.17 -35.53 22.38
N GLU A 181 -13.27 -35.24 23.08
CA GLU A 181 -14.02 -36.24 23.85
C GLU A 181 -14.67 -37.32 22.96
N THR A 182 -15.04 -36.95 21.73
CA THR A 182 -15.68 -37.84 20.75
C THR A 182 -14.79 -39.02 20.36
N PHE A 183 -13.46 -38.84 20.31
CA PHE A 183 -12.50 -39.91 20.04
C PHE A 183 -12.71 -41.12 20.97
N TYR A 184 -12.89 -40.87 22.27
CA TYR A 184 -13.04 -41.94 23.26
C TYR A 184 -14.38 -42.66 23.12
N LEU A 185 -15.44 -41.91 22.84
CA LEU A 185 -16.77 -42.47 22.66
C LEU A 185 -16.83 -43.31 21.37
N GLU A 186 -16.24 -42.83 20.28
CA GLU A 186 -16.17 -43.53 19.00
C GLU A 186 -15.34 -44.80 19.09
N LYS A 187 -14.18 -44.74 19.77
CA LYS A 187 -13.31 -45.90 19.97
C LYS A 187 -14.02 -47.04 20.72
N GLU A 188 -14.86 -46.70 21.69
CA GLU A 188 -15.64 -47.66 22.47
C GLU A 188 -17.02 -47.95 21.84
N ASN A 189 -17.32 -47.41 20.65
CA ASN A 189 -18.62 -47.52 19.97
C ASN A 189 -19.82 -47.10 20.85
N ILE A 190 -19.61 -46.13 21.73
CA ILE A 190 -20.64 -45.58 22.60
C ILE A 190 -21.41 -44.52 21.81
N PRO A 191 -22.72 -44.70 21.55
CA PRO A 191 -23.48 -43.74 20.79
C PRO A 191 -23.75 -42.49 21.63
N TYR A 192 -23.53 -41.34 21.01
CA TYR A 192 -23.63 -40.03 21.65
C TYR A 192 -24.30 -39.02 20.72
N GLN A 193 -24.65 -37.87 21.29
CA GLN A 193 -25.18 -36.75 20.57
C GLN A 193 -24.44 -35.46 20.90
N VAL A 194 -24.36 -34.60 19.89
CA VAL A 194 -23.72 -33.29 19.96
C VAL A 194 -24.81 -32.23 19.96
N LEU A 195 -24.89 -31.46 21.04
CA LEU A 195 -25.70 -30.25 21.11
C LEU A 195 -24.78 -29.07 20.76
N ASP A 196 -24.83 -28.68 19.49
CA ASP A 196 -23.96 -27.67 18.90
C ASP A 196 -24.59 -26.27 18.99
N PRO A 197 -23.90 -25.26 19.58
CA PRO A 197 -24.38 -23.87 19.61
C PRO A 197 -24.77 -23.31 18.24
N ARG A 198 -24.11 -23.75 17.15
CA ARG A 198 -24.37 -23.29 15.78
C ARG A 198 -25.81 -23.56 15.35
N ALA A 199 -26.46 -24.59 15.90
CA ALA A 199 -27.87 -24.89 15.63
C ALA A 199 -28.83 -23.77 16.06
N SER A 200 -28.40 -22.90 16.99
CA SER A 200 -29.15 -21.74 17.49
C SER A 200 -28.67 -20.39 16.91
N GLY A 201 -27.77 -20.42 15.92
CA GLY A 201 -27.14 -19.23 15.35
C GLY A 201 -26.01 -18.65 16.21
N ILE A 202 -25.55 -19.38 17.23
CA ILE A 202 -24.30 -19.05 17.96
C ILE A 202 -23.14 -19.69 17.20
N ASP A 203 -22.67 -19.00 16.15
CA ASP A 203 -21.54 -19.45 15.33
C ASP A 203 -20.30 -18.58 15.53
N PHE A 204 -19.60 -18.89 16.61
CA PHE A 204 -18.51 -18.11 17.16
C PHE A 204 -17.15 -18.59 16.64
N TYR A 205 -16.17 -17.68 16.66
CA TYR A 205 -14.78 -18.05 16.38
C TYR A 205 -14.21 -18.91 17.50
N GLY A 206 -13.43 -19.93 17.16
CA GLY A 206 -12.63 -20.68 18.13
C GLY A 206 -11.17 -20.26 18.05
N ASP A 207 -10.43 -20.54 19.12
CA ASP A 207 -8.96 -20.46 19.15
C ASP A 207 -8.37 -19.20 18.52
N ASN A 208 -8.41 -18.12 19.31
CA ASN A 208 -7.89 -16.82 18.93
C ASN A 208 -6.45 -16.67 19.43
N LEU A 209 -5.51 -16.38 18.54
CA LEU A 209 -4.19 -15.89 18.93
C LEU A 209 -4.32 -14.42 19.34
N PHE A 210 -3.81 -14.05 20.51
CA PHE A 210 -3.87 -12.68 21.01
C PHE A 210 -2.58 -12.23 21.69
N THR A 211 -2.47 -10.93 21.91
CA THR A 211 -1.42 -10.29 22.69
C THR A 211 -1.99 -9.08 23.46
N SER A 212 -1.16 -8.34 24.19
CA SER A 212 -1.54 -7.08 24.83
C SER A 212 -1.34 -5.88 23.91
N GLU A 213 -2.13 -4.82 24.07
CA GLU A 213 -1.89 -3.54 23.37
C GLU A 213 -0.50 -2.97 23.66
N TYR A 214 0.05 -3.27 24.86
CA TYR A 214 1.42 -2.94 25.21
C TYR A 214 2.42 -3.58 24.24
N MET A 215 2.27 -4.87 23.93
CA MET A 215 3.17 -5.56 22.99
C MET A 215 3.04 -5.00 21.58
N ILE A 216 1.82 -4.68 21.14
CA ILE A 216 1.55 -4.01 19.84
C ILE A 216 2.31 -2.68 19.74
N LYS A 217 2.27 -1.88 20.81
CA LYS A 217 2.86 -0.53 20.81
C LYS A 217 4.38 -0.55 20.93
N ASN A 218 4.94 -1.43 21.77
CA ASN A 218 6.36 -1.40 22.10
C ASN A 218 7.21 -2.31 21.21
N ASN A 219 6.64 -3.41 20.69
CA ASN A 219 7.37 -4.39 19.88
C ASN A 219 6.55 -4.84 18.64
N PRO A 220 6.08 -3.91 17.78
CA PRO A 220 5.23 -4.23 16.63
C PRO A 220 5.89 -5.20 15.64
N GLU A 221 7.21 -5.09 15.44
CA GLU A 221 7.96 -6.00 14.56
C GLU A 221 7.93 -7.45 15.08
N ALA A 222 8.10 -7.64 16.39
CA ALA A 222 8.04 -8.96 17.00
C ALA A 222 6.63 -9.56 16.93
N VAL A 223 5.58 -8.73 17.05
CA VAL A 223 4.19 -9.17 16.84
C VAL A 223 3.98 -9.65 15.41
N ALA A 224 4.36 -8.85 14.42
CA ALA A 224 4.21 -9.20 13.02
C ALA A 224 5.00 -10.47 12.66
N ALA A 225 6.25 -10.57 13.14
CA ALA A 225 7.13 -11.72 12.94
C ALA A 225 6.56 -12.99 13.58
N PHE A 226 6.11 -12.91 14.84
CA PHE A 226 5.53 -14.05 15.56
C PHE A 226 4.24 -14.53 14.89
N ARG A 227 3.34 -13.61 14.55
CA ARG A 227 2.09 -13.93 13.83
C ARG A 227 2.40 -14.60 12.50
N SER A 228 3.24 -14.02 11.66
CA SER A 228 3.59 -14.57 10.35
C SER A 228 4.21 -15.97 10.45
N ALA A 229 5.16 -16.16 11.38
CA ALA A 229 5.78 -17.46 11.61
C ALA A 229 4.78 -18.51 12.12
N SER A 230 3.87 -18.12 13.02
CA SER A 230 2.79 -18.99 13.52
C SER A 230 1.86 -19.44 12.41
N LEU A 231 1.45 -18.52 11.51
CA LEU A 231 0.54 -18.84 10.41
C LEU A 231 1.20 -19.75 9.36
N LYS A 232 2.50 -19.59 9.10
CA LYS A 232 3.28 -20.57 8.30
C LYS A 232 3.29 -21.95 8.96
N GLY A 233 3.48 -22.00 10.27
CA GLY A 233 3.42 -23.24 11.04
C GLY A 233 2.05 -23.90 10.96
N TRP A 234 0.97 -23.12 11.06
CA TRP A 234 -0.40 -23.61 10.88
C TRP A 234 -0.65 -24.21 9.50
N HIS A 235 -0.21 -23.51 8.45
CA HIS A 235 -0.31 -24.06 7.09
C HIS A 235 0.46 -25.38 6.95
N TYR A 236 1.66 -25.47 7.51
CA TYR A 236 2.44 -26.71 7.52
C TYR A 236 1.71 -27.82 8.29
N ALA A 237 1.20 -27.53 9.49
CA ALA A 237 0.55 -28.51 10.34
C ALA A 237 -0.68 -29.14 9.69
N MET A 238 -1.52 -28.34 9.03
CA MET A 238 -2.74 -28.83 8.39
C MET A 238 -2.48 -29.62 7.09
N THR A 239 -1.31 -29.42 6.47
CA THR A 239 -0.87 -30.17 5.28
C THR A 239 -0.01 -31.39 5.61
N HIS A 240 0.51 -31.49 6.84
CA HIS A 240 1.40 -32.56 7.31
C HIS A 240 0.90 -33.14 8.64
N LYS A 241 -0.39 -33.48 8.73
CA LYS A 241 -1.07 -33.86 9.97
C LYS A 241 -0.40 -35.02 10.70
N ASP A 242 -0.08 -36.11 10.00
CA ASP A 242 0.56 -37.29 10.61
C ASP A 242 1.91 -36.96 11.25
N GLU A 243 2.74 -36.19 10.55
CA GLU A 243 4.05 -35.79 11.03
C GLU A 243 3.94 -34.90 12.27
N VAL A 244 3.02 -33.94 12.25
CA VAL A 244 2.84 -33.04 13.39
C VAL A 244 2.21 -33.77 14.58
N ALA A 245 1.34 -34.75 14.36
CA ALA A 245 0.83 -35.62 15.41
C ALA A 245 1.98 -36.43 16.07
N ASP A 246 2.93 -36.95 15.27
CA ASP A 246 4.14 -37.60 15.77
C ASP A 246 5.02 -36.65 16.61
N ILE A 247 5.22 -35.42 16.14
CA ILE A 247 5.98 -34.39 16.85
C ILE A 247 5.34 -34.09 18.20
N ILE A 248 4.02 -33.89 18.25
CA ILE A 248 3.29 -33.60 19.49
C ILE A 248 3.42 -34.77 20.46
N PHE A 249 3.13 -35.99 20.00
CA PHE A 249 3.21 -37.19 20.82
C PHE A 249 4.61 -37.43 21.41
N SER A 250 5.65 -37.22 20.60
CA SER A 250 7.03 -37.53 20.99
C SER A 250 7.74 -36.43 21.78
N ARG A 251 7.42 -35.16 21.56
CA ARG A 251 8.15 -34.02 22.16
C ARG A 251 7.37 -33.21 23.17
N TYR A 252 6.04 -33.20 23.08
CA TYR A 252 5.19 -32.30 23.88
C TYR A 252 4.31 -33.04 24.87
N SER A 253 3.57 -34.07 24.44
CA SER A 253 2.71 -34.83 25.35
C SER A 253 2.38 -36.22 24.83
N SER A 254 2.72 -37.24 25.62
CA SER A 254 2.31 -38.63 25.42
C SER A 254 1.10 -39.03 26.28
N LYS A 255 0.37 -38.05 26.84
CA LYS A 255 -0.83 -38.29 27.67
C LYS A 255 -1.92 -39.06 26.92
N HIS A 256 -2.02 -38.80 25.62
CA HIS A 256 -2.96 -39.46 24.71
C HIS A 256 -2.20 -40.27 23.65
N PRO A 257 -2.79 -41.35 23.11
CA PRO A 257 -2.16 -42.10 22.02
C PRO A 257 -2.05 -41.22 20.76
N LYS A 258 -1.10 -41.53 19.87
CA LYS A 258 -0.94 -40.78 18.60
C LYS A 258 -2.25 -40.64 17.82
N ASP A 259 -3.03 -41.71 17.75
CA ASP A 259 -4.30 -41.74 17.01
C ASP A 259 -5.32 -40.70 17.54
N PHE A 260 -5.22 -40.31 18.81
CA PHE A 260 -6.03 -39.21 19.36
C PHE A 260 -5.68 -37.87 18.70
N TYR A 261 -4.38 -37.56 18.59
CA TYR A 261 -3.95 -36.31 17.95
C TYR A 261 -4.25 -36.29 16.45
N LEU A 262 -4.20 -37.46 15.79
CA LEU A 262 -4.60 -37.56 14.39
C LEU A 262 -6.11 -37.40 14.21
N HIS A 263 -6.92 -37.97 15.11
CA HIS A 263 -8.38 -37.76 15.13
C HIS A 263 -8.72 -36.28 15.30
N GLU A 264 -8.08 -35.61 16.26
CA GLU A 264 -8.21 -34.17 16.51
C GLU A 264 -7.86 -33.37 15.25
N ALA A 265 -6.74 -33.70 14.58
CA ALA A 265 -6.30 -33.04 13.35
C ALA A 265 -7.31 -33.15 12.20
N LEU A 266 -7.98 -34.30 12.06
CA LEU A 266 -8.99 -34.54 11.04
C LEU A 266 -10.29 -33.80 11.36
N ALA A 267 -10.73 -33.83 12.62
CA ALA A 267 -11.92 -33.12 13.07
C ALA A 267 -11.76 -31.59 12.92
N MET A 268 -10.54 -31.08 13.05
CA MET A 268 -10.21 -29.67 12.86
C MET A 268 -10.42 -29.14 11.44
N ASP A 269 -10.44 -29.98 10.39
CA ASP A 269 -10.65 -29.49 9.01
C ASP A 269 -12.02 -28.78 8.85
N ASP A 270 -13.06 -29.26 9.54
CA ASP A 270 -14.38 -28.60 9.54
C ASP A 270 -14.36 -27.25 10.24
N MET A 271 -13.53 -27.10 11.28
CA MET A 271 -13.44 -25.91 12.11
C MET A 271 -12.55 -24.83 11.50
N LEU A 272 -11.45 -25.19 10.84
CA LEU A 272 -10.52 -24.24 10.22
C LEU A 272 -10.99 -23.78 8.84
N LYS A 273 -11.69 -24.64 8.08
CA LYS A 273 -12.07 -24.41 6.67
C LYS A 273 -10.90 -23.90 5.80
N PRO A 274 -9.71 -24.54 5.85
CA PRO A 274 -8.49 -24.00 5.23
C PRO A 274 -8.56 -23.88 3.70
N GLU A 275 -9.47 -24.61 3.05
CA GLU A 275 -9.72 -24.52 1.60
C GLU A 275 -10.57 -23.31 1.20
N LEU A 276 -11.35 -22.75 2.14
CA LEU A 276 -12.26 -21.63 1.89
C LEU A 276 -11.69 -20.30 2.39
N VAL A 277 -10.94 -20.34 3.50
CA VAL A 277 -10.46 -19.16 4.21
C VAL A 277 -9.00 -19.35 4.61
N GLU A 278 -8.19 -18.31 4.42
CA GLU A 278 -6.80 -18.33 4.87
C GLU A 278 -6.71 -18.46 6.39
N ILE A 279 -5.85 -19.36 6.88
CA ILE A 279 -5.68 -19.58 8.32
C ILE A 279 -5.20 -18.27 8.97
N GLY A 280 -5.87 -17.86 10.05
CA GLY A 280 -5.58 -16.61 10.75
C GLY A 280 -6.37 -15.41 10.24
N TYR A 281 -7.17 -15.56 9.19
CA TYR A 281 -8.05 -14.50 8.67
C TYR A 281 -9.11 -14.11 9.69
N MET A 282 -9.31 -12.79 9.84
CA MET A 282 -10.32 -12.21 10.71
C MET A 282 -11.28 -11.37 9.90
N ASN A 283 -12.57 -11.66 9.99
CA ASN A 283 -13.60 -10.84 9.38
C ASN A 283 -14.21 -9.88 10.42
N ILE A 284 -14.07 -8.57 10.19
CA ILE A 284 -14.59 -7.56 11.11
C ILE A 284 -16.12 -7.61 11.25
N GLY A 285 -16.85 -7.88 10.16
CA GLY A 285 -18.31 -8.01 10.19
C GLY A 285 -18.76 -9.21 11.02
N ARG A 286 -18.01 -10.32 10.99
CA ARG A 286 -18.28 -11.47 11.85
C ARG A 286 -17.99 -11.19 13.32
N TRP A 287 -16.90 -10.49 13.63
CA TRP A 287 -16.67 -9.99 15.00
C TRP A 287 -17.78 -9.07 15.47
N GLN A 288 -18.25 -8.16 14.61
CA GLN A 288 -19.41 -7.29 14.89
C GLN A 288 -20.65 -8.12 15.22
N HIS A 289 -20.93 -9.16 14.43
CA HIS A 289 -22.05 -10.06 14.67
C HIS A 289 -21.96 -10.81 16.00
N ILE A 290 -20.76 -11.27 16.39
CA ILE A 290 -20.52 -11.89 17.71
C ILE A 290 -20.79 -10.88 18.83
N VAL A 291 -20.35 -9.62 18.67
CA VAL A 291 -20.65 -8.54 19.62
C VAL A 291 -22.16 -8.32 19.74
N GLU A 292 -22.88 -8.21 18.62
CA GLU A 292 -24.34 -8.04 18.58
C GLU A 292 -25.06 -9.20 19.30
N ILE A 293 -24.61 -10.43 19.10
CA ILE A 293 -25.15 -11.60 19.81
C ILE A 293 -24.97 -11.42 21.32
N TYR A 294 -23.75 -11.15 21.79
CA TYR A 294 -23.51 -10.97 23.22
C TYR A 294 -24.26 -9.77 23.81
N GLN A 295 -24.42 -8.68 23.07
CA GLN A 295 -25.23 -7.53 23.47
C GLN A 295 -26.71 -7.90 23.59
N SER A 296 -27.24 -8.66 22.62
CA SER A 296 -28.64 -9.11 22.63
C SER A 296 -28.96 -10.02 23.82
N LEU A 297 -27.94 -10.72 24.34
CA LEU A 297 -28.01 -11.59 25.51
C LEU A 297 -27.64 -10.87 26.83
N GLY A 298 -27.31 -9.57 26.77
CA GLY A 298 -26.93 -8.78 27.95
C GLY A 298 -25.54 -9.10 28.53
N MET A 299 -24.70 -9.81 27.77
CA MET A 299 -23.33 -10.19 28.17
C MET A 299 -22.31 -9.09 27.85
N LEU A 300 -22.56 -8.31 26.80
CA LEU A 300 -21.79 -7.11 26.45
C LEU A 300 -22.65 -5.84 26.53
N LYS A 301 -22.00 -4.71 26.85
CA LYS A 301 -22.61 -3.39 26.88
C LYS A 301 -22.96 -2.92 25.46
N PRO A 302 -24.07 -2.19 25.25
CA PRO A 302 -24.49 -1.73 23.92
C PRO A 302 -23.51 -0.80 23.20
N ASP A 303 -22.63 -0.13 23.94
CA ASP A 303 -21.64 0.84 23.43
C ASP A 303 -20.23 0.25 23.24
N PHE A 304 -20.09 -1.09 23.34
CA PHE A 304 -18.82 -1.77 23.13
C PHE A 304 -18.25 -1.51 21.73
N SER A 305 -16.96 -1.14 21.65
CA SER A 305 -16.23 -0.92 20.39
C SER A 305 -15.15 -1.98 20.18
N LEU A 306 -14.96 -2.37 18.92
CA LEU A 306 -13.86 -3.24 18.46
C LEU A 306 -12.55 -2.46 18.21
N ASP A 307 -12.51 -1.15 18.45
CA ASP A 307 -11.32 -0.34 18.24
C ASP A 307 -10.14 -0.83 19.10
N GLY A 308 -9.02 -1.12 18.44
CA GLY A 308 -7.81 -1.69 19.06
C GLY A 308 -7.93 -3.16 19.48
N PHE A 309 -9.13 -3.75 19.40
CA PHE A 309 -9.35 -5.15 19.73
C PHE A 309 -8.86 -6.09 18.62
N LEU A 310 -9.00 -5.69 17.35
CA LEU A 310 -8.53 -6.48 16.21
C LEU A 310 -7.21 -5.91 15.68
N TYR A 311 -6.23 -6.79 15.46
CA TYR A 311 -4.94 -6.42 14.88
C TYR A 311 -5.08 -6.00 13.42
N ASP A 312 -4.50 -4.84 13.08
CA ASP A 312 -4.38 -4.36 11.70
C ASP A 312 -2.93 -4.56 11.23
N GLU A 313 -2.77 -5.47 10.27
CA GLU A 313 -1.47 -5.82 9.69
C GLU A 313 -0.88 -4.68 8.83
N LYS A 314 -1.71 -3.71 8.42
CA LYS A 314 -1.25 -2.51 7.71
C LYS A 314 -1.16 -1.39 8.73
N PRO A 315 0.04 -1.07 9.27
CA PRO A 315 0.17 0.17 10.03
C PRO A 315 -0.30 1.32 9.13
N LYS A 316 -0.92 2.33 9.74
CA LYS A 316 -1.37 3.58 9.08
C LYS A 316 -0.20 4.42 8.51
N GLU A 317 0.86 3.80 8.00
CA GLU A 317 2.04 4.44 7.42
C GLU A 317 1.74 5.15 6.11
N LYS A 318 0.78 4.66 5.31
CA LYS A 318 0.41 5.33 4.04
C LYS A 318 0.02 6.79 4.30
N THR A 319 -0.71 7.07 5.38
CA THR A 319 -1.14 8.43 5.74
C THR A 319 0.01 9.34 6.17
N VAL A 320 1.04 8.78 6.83
CA VAL A 320 2.21 9.56 7.28
C VAL A 320 3.13 9.86 6.10
N TRP A 321 3.45 8.88 5.25
CA TRP A 321 4.32 9.08 4.07
C TRP A 321 3.75 10.09 3.08
N PHE A 322 2.44 10.07 2.83
CA PHE A 322 1.78 11.11 2.01
C PHE A 322 1.95 12.51 2.63
N ARG A 323 1.84 12.64 3.96
CA ARG A 323 1.99 13.93 4.68
C ARG A 323 3.43 14.42 4.79
N THR A 324 4.38 13.54 5.05
CA THR A 324 5.78 13.92 5.35
C THR A 324 6.67 13.98 4.12
N VAL A 325 6.37 13.19 3.07
CA VAL A 325 7.21 13.11 1.86
C VAL A 325 6.42 13.50 0.61
N GLY A 326 5.19 12.99 0.45
CA GLY A 326 4.37 13.21 -0.74
C GLY A 326 4.02 14.69 -0.99
N PHE A 327 3.40 15.35 -0.01
CA PHE A 327 3.00 16.76 -0.13
C PHE A 327 4.19 17.72 -0.33
N PRO A 328 5.30 17.61 0.43
CA PRO A 328 6.49 18.44 0.19
C PRO A 328 7.11 18.22 -1.20
N ALA A 329 7.22 16.96 -1.66
CA ALA A 329 7.77 16.66 -2.98
C ALA A 329 6.89 17.24 -4.12
N ALA A 330 5.57 17.14 -3.99
CA ALA A 330 4.62 17.75 -4.92
C ALA A 330 4.72 19.28 -4.91
N ALA A 331 4.86 19.90 -3.74
CA ALA A 331 5.04 21.34 -3.62
C ALA A 331 6.34 21.81 -4.28
N VAL A 332 7.45 21.08 -4.10
CA VAL A 332 8.73 21.35 -4.77
C VAL A 332 8.59 21.20 -6.28
N LEU A 333 7.92 20.16 -6.77
CA LEU A 333 7.68 19.95 -8.20
C LEU A 333 6.88 21.11 -8.82
N VAL A 334 5.82 21.57 -8.15
CA VAL A 334 5.02 22.72 -8.61
C VAL A 334 5.87 24.01 -8.59
N LEU A 335 6.71 24.18 -7.57
CA LEU A 335 7.59 25.35 -7.46
C LEU A 335 8.65 25.36 -8.58
N THR A 336 9.27 24.22 -8.88
CA THR A 336 10.28 24.13 -9.95
C THR A 336 9.66 24.34 -11.32
N ILE A 337 8.48 23.77 -11.58
CA ILE A 337 7.72 24.04 -12.81
C ILE A 337 7.37 25.53 -12.92
N SER A 338 6.92 26.15 -11.82
CA SER A 338 6.58 27.57 -11.81
C SER A 338 7.80 28.46 -12.08
N ILE A 339 8.94 28.18 -11.45
CA ILE A 339 10.20 28.90 -11.68
C ILE A 339 10.67 28.72 -13.12
N TYR A 340 10.59 27.50 -13.66
CA TYR A 340 10.96 27.21 -15.04
C TYR A 340 10.07 27.96 -16.05
N LEU A 341 8.76 27.99 -15.82
CA LEU A 341 7.82 28.77 -16.63
C LEU A 341 8.14 30.26 -16.56
N ILE A 342 8.37 30.82 -15.37
CA ILE A 342 8.77 32.23 -15.20
C ILE A 342 10.06 32.52 -15.98
N PHE A 343 11.03 31.62 -15.93
CA PHE A 343 12.29 31.77 -16.67
C PHE A 343 12.06 31.77 -18.20
N ILE A 344 11.23 30.86 -18.72
CA ILE A 344 10.85 30.84 -20.14
C ILE A 344 10.12 32.12 -20.54
N PHE A 345 9.13 32.55 -19.76
CA PHE A 345 8.37 33.77 -20.06
C PHE A 345 9.26 35.00 -20.06
N ARG A 346 10.19 35.12 -19.11
CA ARG A 346 11.18 36.21 -19.11
C ARG A 346 12.06 36.13 -20.35
N ARG A 347 12.60 34.96 -20.68
CA ARG A 347 13.44 34.75 -21.87
C ARG A 347 12.71 35.10 -23.17
N MET A 348 11.43 34.75 -23.29
CA MET A 348 10.60 35.13 -24.42
C MET A 348 10.39 36.64 -24.51
N LYS A 349 10.04 37.30 -23.40
CA LYS A 349 9.88 38.77 -23.39
C LYS A 349 11.15 39.50 -23.85
N TRP A 350 12.32 39.03 -23.41
CA TRP A 350 13.61 39.57 -23.84
C TRP A 350 13.86 39.41 -25.35
N ARG A 351 13.42 38.29 -25.96
CA ARG A 351 13.56 38.07 -27.41
C ARG A 351 12.68 39.02 -28.21
N ILE A 352 11.42 39.16 -27.82
CA ILE A 352 10.45 40.02 -28.50
C ILE A 352 10.91 41.48 -28.45
N ALA A 353 11.40 41.96 -27.31
CA ALA A 353 11.89 43.33 -27.17
C ALA A 353 13.09 43.63 -28.09
N ARG A 354 14.04 42.70 -28.21
CA ARG A 354 15.20 42.86 -29.11
C ARG A 354 14.80 42.90 -30.58
N GLU A 355 13.85 42.05 -30.97
CA GLU A 355 13.38 41.99 -32.35
C GLU A 355 12.66 43.27 -32.75
N GLN A 356 11.84 43.84 -31.86
CA GLN A 356 11.22 45.15 -32.08
C GLN A 356 12.24 46.29 -32.20
N GLU A 357 13.30 46.29 -31.39
CA GLU A 357 14.35 47.30 -31.47
C GLU A 357 15.12 47.25 -32.80
N ILE A 358 15.38 46.03 -33.31
CA ILE A 358 16.06 45.83 -34.60
C ILE A 358 15.17 46.34 -35.75
N ILE A 359 13.88 46.01 -35.74
CA ILE A 359 12.92 46.48 -36.76
C ILE A 359 12.80 48.01 -36.74
N ALA A 360 12.75 48.61 -35.55
CA ALA A 360 12.69 50.07 -35.42
C ALA A 360 13.93 50.75 -36.02
N LYS A 361 15.14 50.26 -35.72
CA LYS A 361 16.39 50.78 -36.28
C LYS A 361 16.48 50.62 -37.80
N LEU A 362 15.98 49.51 -38.34
CA LEU A 362 15.98 49.28 -39.78
C LEU A 362 15.08 50.29 -40.51
N ASN A 363 13.86 50.52 -39.99
CA ASN A 363 12.92 51.49 -40.55
C ASN A 363 13.46 52.92 -40.48
N GLU A 364 14.07 53.31 -39.36
CA GLU A 364 14.69 54.63 -39.19
C GLU A 364 15.83 54.86 -40.20
N THR A 365 16.69 53.85 -40.38
CA THR A 365 17.79 53.90 -41.36
C THR A 365 17.27 53.99 -42.80
N GLU A 366 16.21 53.24 -43.12
CA GLU A 366 15.59 53.28 -44.45
C GLU A 366 14.97 54.66 -44.75
N GLN A 367 14.25 55.25 -43.78
CA GLN A 367 13.68 56.58 -43.93
C GLN A 367 14.75 57.66 -44.08
N LEU A 368 15.83 57.58 -43.30
CA LEU A 368 16.97 58.49 -43.41
C LEU A 368 17.60 58.40 -44.80
N ASN A 369 17.87 57.20 -45.30
CA ASN A 369 18.43 57.01 -46.64
C ASN A 369 17.50 57.53 -47.74
N LYS A 370 16.19 57.26 -47.67
CA LYS A 370 15.21 57.80 -48.62
C LYS A 370 15.18 59.34 -48.58
N SER A 371 15.22 59.95 -47.40
CA SER A 371 15.23 61.41 -47.27
C SER A 371 16.53 62.03 -47.79
N LEU A 372 17.68 61.42 -47.56
CA LEU A 372 18.97 61.89 -48.07
C LEU A 372 19.02 61.85 -49.60
N LEU A 373 18.49 60.77 -50.20
CA LEU A 373 18.39 60.66 -51.65
C LEU A 373 17.45 61.73 -52.21
N GLU A 374 16.28 61.92 -51.60
CA GLU A 374 15.25 62.84 -52.08
C GLU A 374 15.64 64.32 -51.94
N ASN A 375 16.29 64.70 -50.84
CA ASN A 375 16.70 66.07 -50.57
C ASN A 375 18.09 66.42 -51.12
N SER A 376 18.76 65.48 -51.79
CA SER A 376 20.03 65.76 -52.46
C SER A 376 19.83 66.77 -53.59
N THR A 377 20.63 67.82 -53.61
CA THR A 377 20.64 68.84 -54.67
C THR A 377 21.23 68.34 -55.99
N ALA A 378 21.94 67.20 -55.97
CA ALA A 378 22.40 66.52 -57.16
C ALA A 378 21.31 65.61 -57.71
N ALA A 379 21.14 65.57 -59.04
CA ALA A 379 20.31 64.58 -59.71
C ALA A 379 20.86 63.17 -59.43
N ILE A 380 20.10 62.38 -58.66
CA ILE A 380 20.40 60.98 -58.39
C ILE A 380 19.29 60.16 -59.01
N TYR A 381 19.67 59.25 -59.90
CA TYR A 381 18.77 58.33 -60.53
C TYR A 381 19.41 56.97 -60.64
N MET A 382 18.58 55.93 -60.60
CA MET A 382 19.01 54.55 -60.78
C MET A 382 18.49 54.05 -62.11
N LEU A 383 19.36 53.34 -62.84
CA LEU A 383 19.03 52.74 -64.12
C LEU A 383 18.93 51.22 -63.96
N LYS A 384 18.00 50.61 -64.68
CA LYS A 384 17.98 49.17 -64.95
C LYS A 384 17.89 49.00 -66.45
N GLY A 385 19.02 48.72 -67.08
CA GLY A 385 19.14 48.86 -68.54
C GLY A 385 19.28 50.33 -68.93
N SER A 386 18.59 50.73 -70.00
CA SER A 386 18.38 52.12 -70.42
C SER A 386 17.29 52.86 -69.64
N LYS A 387 16.46 52.16 -68.86
CA LYS A 387 15.30 52.73 -68.16
C LYS A 387 15.63 53.26 -66.77
N ILE A 388 15.04 54.40 -66.44
CA ILE A 388 15.12 54.98 -65.10
C ILE A 388 14.12 54.27 -64.19
N ILE A 389 14.62 53.67 -63.09
CA ILE A 389 13.77 52.98 -62.10
C ILE A 389 13.59 53.77 -60.81
N HIS A 390 14.39 54.82 -60.61
CA HIS A 390 14.26 55.76 -59.50
C HIS A 390 14.92 57.07 -59.89
N GLY A 391 14.34 58.19 -59.49
CA GLY A 391 14.91 59.52 -59.65
C GLY A 391 14.49 60.40 -58.49
N ASN A 392 15.46 61.08 -57.87
CA ASN A 392 15.18 62.01 -56.78
C ASN A 392 14.53 63.32 -57.28
N SER A 393 14.11 64.18 -56.37
CA SER A 393 13.46 65.45 -56.74
C SER A 393 14.36 66.37 -57.59
N ALA A 394 15.68 66.32 -57.39
CA ALA A 394 16.61 67.14 -58.16
C ALA A 394 16.68 66.76 -59.65
N ILE A 395 16.56 65.48 -60.03
CA ILE A 395 16.55 65.13 -61.47
C ILE A 395 15.28 65.65 -62.17
N ALA A 396 14.13 65.61 -61.48
CA ALA A 396 12.88 66.17 -61.99
C ALA A 396 13.01 67.68 -62.20
N GLU A 397 13.60 68.40 -61.25
CA GLU A 397 13.83 69.84 -61.36
C GLU A 397 14.85 70.22 -62.45
N ILE A 398 15.95 69.46 -62.55
CA ILE A 398 17.04 69.74 -63.50
C ILE A 398 16.58 69.49 -64.95
N THR A 399 15.83 68.40 -65.19
CA THR A 399 15.37 68.00 -66.53
C THR A 399 14.03 68.64 -66.92
N GLY A 400 13.22 69.04 -65.93
CA GLY A 400 11.88 69.61 -66.14
C GLY A 400 10.78 68.57 -66.41
N TYR A 401 11.08 67.28 -66.23
CA TYR A 401 10.10 66.19 -66.31
C TYR A 401 9.55 65.84 -64.93
N GLN A 402 8.30 65.41 -64.85
CA GLN A 402 7.76 64.87 -63.59
C GLN A 402 8.39 63.53 -63.27
N LYS A 403 8.46 63.16 -61.98
CA LYS A 403 9.07 61.89 -61.55
C LYS A 403 8.46 60.67 -62.23
N ASP A 404 7.13 60.62 -62.32
CA ASP A 404 6.44 59.50 -62.96
C ASP A 404 6.74 59.41 -64.46
N GLU A 405 6.90 60.56 -65.14
CA GLU A 405 7.33 60.61 -66.54
C GLU A 405 8.78 60.10 -66.69
N LEU A 406 9.68 60.50 -65.79
CA LEU A 406 11.07 60.06 -65.80
C LEU A 406 11.18 58.53 -65.68
N LEU A 407 10.33 57.88 -64.88
CA LEU A 407 10.32 56.42 -64.69
C LEU A 407 9.90 55.64 -65.95
N GLU A 408 9.21 56.29 -66.89
CA GLU A 408 8.80 55.68 -68.15
C GLU A 408 9.81 55.96 -69.29
N MET A 409 10.71 56.92 -69.08
CA MET A 409 11.71 57.35 -70.06
C MET A 409 12.99 56.52 -70.01
N GLU A 410 13.67 56.47 -71.17
CA GLU A 410 15.06 56.04 -71.24
C GLU A 410 16.02 57.21 -70.98
N GLU A 411 17.18 56.92 -70.37
CA GLU A 411 18.19 57.92 -70.00
C GLU A 411 18.57 58.85 -71.18
N PHE A 412 18.64 58.30 -72.39
CA PHE A 412 19.10 59.04 -73.57
C PHE A 412 18.08 60.06 -74.09
N GLU A 413 16.84 60.01 -73.65
CA GLU A 413 15.77 60.88 -74.16
C GLU A 413 15.97 62.35 -73.74
N PHE A 414 16.44 62.58 -72.52
CA PHE A 414 16.77 63.90 -72.01
C PHE A 414 18.25 64.29 -72.20
N ILE A 415 19.07 63.43 -72.82
CA ILE A 415 20.44 63.78 -73.23
C ILE A 415 20.41 64.47 -74.60
N HIS A 416 21.22 65.53 -74.77
CA HIS A 416 21.32 66.27 -76.02
C HIS A 416 21.77 65.36 -77.19
N PRO A 417 21.21 65.47 -78.41
CA PRO A 417 21.48 64.57 -79.54
C PRO A 417 22.96 64.27 -79.79
N ASP A 418 23.82 65.29 -79.77
CA ASP A 418 25.27 65.17 -79.98
C ASP A 418 25.97 64.20 -79.01
N PHE A 419 25.37 63.98 -77.83
CA PHE A 419 25.94 63.17 -76.76
C PHE A 419 25.24 61.82 -76.57
N ARG A 420 24.16 61.54 -77.32
CA ARG A 420 23.35 60.32 -77.14
C ARG A 420 24.11 59.04 -77.46
N GLU A 421 24.86 59.01 -78.56
CA GLU A 421 25.61 57.81 -78.94
C GLU A 421 26.73 57.51 -77.94
N ILE A 422 27.38 58.54 -77.40
CA ILE A 422 28.37 58.39 -76.33
C ILE A 422 27.70 57.88 -75.03
N ALA A 423 26.51 58.38 -74.69
CA ALA A 423 25.75 57.92 -73.53
C ALA A 423 25.34 56.44 -73.66
N LYS A 424 24.81 56.05 -74.83
CA LYS A 424 24.39 54.66 -75.11
C LYS A 424 25.55 53.70 -75.02
N GLU A 425 26.67 54.04 -75.65
CA GLU A 425 27.87 53.21 -75.62
C GLU A 425 28.40 53.05 -74.19
N ARG A 426 28.39 54.13 -73.39
CA ARG A 426 28.81 54.07 -71.99
C ARG A 426 27.87 53.24 -71.13
N THR A 427 26.57 53.32 -71.35
CA THR A 427 25.59 52.51 -70.62
C THR A 427 25.78 51.03 -70.93
N ARG A 428 25.97 50.70 -72.21
CA ARG A 428 26.31 49.34 -72.65
C ARG A 428 27.60 48.85 -72.01
N LYS A 429 28.64 49.68 -71.95
CA LYS A 429 29.90 49.34 -71.29
C LYS A 429 29.74 49.07 -69.79
N ARG A 430 28.96 49.88 -69.08
CA ARG A 430 28.64 49.66 -67.65
C ARG A 430 27.90 48.35 -67.42
N GLU A 431 26.97 47.99 -68.30
CA GLU A 431 26.27 46.70 -68.22
C GLU A 431 27.19 45.50 -68.43
N HIS A 432 28.21 45.63 -69.28
CA HIS A 432 29.19 44.58 -69.56
C HIS A 432 30.40 44.62 -68.60
N GLY A 433 30.39 45.50 -67.59
CA GLY A 433 31.47 45.64 -66.62
C GLY A 433 32.75 46.26 -67.19
N GLU A 434 32.67 46.90 -68.35
CA GLU A 434 33.79 47.60 -68.98
C GLU A 434 34.00 48.98 -68.35
N TYR A 435 35.25 49.46 -68.37
CA TYR A 435 35.62 50.74 -67.77
C TYR A 435 34.95 51.92 -68.48
N VAL A 436 34.26 52.76 -67.71
CA VAL A 436 33.72 54.05 -68.11
C VAL A 436 34.16 55.09 -67.07
N PRO A 437 34.62 56.29 -67.47
CA PRO A 437 34.99 57.33 -66.51
C PRO A 437 33.84 57.64 -65.53
N ASP A 438 34.16 57.70 -64.23
CA ASP A 438 33.17 57.96 -63.17
C ASP A 438 32.63 59.41 -63.20
N ARG A 439 33.37 60.33 -63.84
CA ARG A 439 33.00 61.74 -63.99
C ARG A 439 33.22 62.19 -65.42
N TYR A 440 32.20 62.77 -66.00
CA TYR A 440 32.25 63.39 -67.32
C TYR A 440 31.13 64.43 -67.41
N GLU A 441 31.28 65.36 -68.35
CA GLU A 441 30.27 66.36 -68.65
C GLU A 441 29.42 65.90 -69.84
N MET A 442 28.11 66.06 -69.73
CA MET A 442 27.17 65.87 -70.83
C MET A 442 26.20 67.05 -70.84
N LYS A 443 25.76 67.42 -72.04
CA LYS A 443 24.66 68.36 -72.18
C LYS A 443 23.33 67.62 -72.08
N ILE A 444 22.44 68.13 -71.25
CA ILE A 444 21.07 67.64 -71.16
C ILE A 444 20.14 68.59 -71.91
N ARG A 445 19.07 68.04 -72.48
CA ARG A 445 17.99 68.79 -73.09
C ARG A 445 16.76 68.68 -72.18
N LYS A 446 16.35 69.82 -71.64
CA LYS A 446 15.16 69.91 -70.79
C LYS A 446 13.87 69.71 -71.58
N LYS A 447 12.77 69.41 -70.88
CA LYS A 447 11.42 69.27 -71.47
C LYS A 447 10.97 70.50 -72.27
N ASN A 448 11.37 71.71 -71.84
CA ASN A 448 11.06 72.98 -72.52
C ASN A 448 11.92 73.25 -73.76
N GLY A 449 12.84 72.35 -74.13
CA GLY A 449 13.72 72.48 -75.29
C GLY A 449 15.03 73.21 -75.03
N GLU A 450 15.26 73.77 -73.83
CA GLU A 450 16.53 74.39 -73.44
C GLU A 450 17.62 73.34 -73.19
N THR A 451 18.85 73.65 -73.60
CA THR A 451 20.02 72.80 -73.34
C THR A 451 20.79 73.34 -72.12
N ARG A 452 21.14 72.47 -71.18
CA ARG A 452 21.93 72.80 -69.98
C ARG A 452 23.20 71.96 -69.89
#